data_AF-A0A3M0YPJ1-F1
#
_entry.id   AF-A0A3M0YPJ1-F1
#
_cell.length_a   1.000
_cell.length_b   1.000
_cell.length_c   1.000
_cell.angle_alpha   90.00
_cell.angle_beta   90.00
_cell.angle_gamma   90.00
#
_symmetry.space_group_name_H-M   'P 1'
#
loop_
_entity.id
_entity.type
_entity.pdbx_description
1 polymer ?
#
loop_
_entity_poly.entity_id
_entity_poly.type
_entity_poly.pdbx_seq_one_letter_code
_entity_poly.pdbx_strand_id
1 'polypeptide(L)'
;MLKMKLISLMAGCVGMVGAGEPHRAIPLNKILSPYTGPVVKPEENSTIHGKVMCGYQGWFTAKGDGYGRGFTHWGGVDKEPPRCTVDLWPDVSELDEDEKFPTNYRHQDGSTAYVFSSTVKKTVMRHFRWMRDYGIDGVWVQRFTSAIRNQQDRRYHQVSAVLSHCREAANTYGRTFAVMYDTDFDASAVNAIMADWRRLMQEMKLTRTPAYVRHRGAPVVSLWGYGFGHRKFEAEAAERLFKFFKRPENGGCTIMLG
;
A
#
# COMPACT_ATOMS: atom_id res chain seq x y z
N MET A 1 38.15 -51.90 36.78
CA MET A 1 37.30 -52.33 35.64
C MET A 1 36.07 -51.44 35.60
N LEU A 2 36.09 -50.45 34.71
CA LEU A 2 35.12 -49.34 34.64
C LEU A 2 33.97 -49.74 33.71
N LYS A 3 32.73 -49.71 34.21
CA LYS A 3 31.51 -49.99 33.42
C LYS A 3 31.14 -48.75 32.59
N MET A 4 31.16 -48.89 31.26
CA MET A 4 30.73 -47.87 30.30
C MET A 4 29.21 -47.99 30.09
N LYS A 5 28.45 -46.93 30.40
CA LYS A 5 27.03 -46.80 30.04
C LYS A 5 26.93 -46.14 28.66
N LEU A 6 26.30 -46.83 27.72
CA LEU A 6 25.96 -46.32 26.40
C LEU A 6 24.65 -45.52 26.51
N ILE A 7 24.70 -44.21 26.22
CA ILE A 7 23.50 -43.37 26.06
C ILE A 7 23.27 -43.21 24.56
N SER A 8 22.19 -43.79 24.06
CA SER A 8 21.71 -43.56 22.70
C SER A 8 20.94 -42.23 22.66
N LEU A 9 21.49 -41.22 21.98
CA LEU A 9 20.78 -40.00 21.63
C LEU A 9 20.24 -40.17 20.21
N MET A 10 18.94 -40.42 20.08
CA MET A 10 18.24 -40.23 18.79
C MET A 10 18.09 -38.72 18.55
N ALA A 11 18.89 -38.18 17.63
CA ALA A 11 18.70 -36.85 17.09
C ALA A 11 17.58 -36.89 16.04
N GLY A 12 16.36 -36.60 16.46
CA GLY A 12 15.27 -36.28 15.54
C GLY A 12 15.51 -34.89 14.95
N CYS A 13 16.01 -34.83 13.72
CA CYS A 13 16.00 -33.60 12.92
C CYS A 13 14.55 -33.27 12.53
N VAL A 14 13.87 -32.49 13.36
CA VAL A 14 12.75 -31.67 12.87
C VAL A 14 13.39 -30.47 12.19
N GLY A 15 13.43 -30.50 10.86
CA GLY A 15 13.82 -29.35 10.06
C GLY A 15 12.83 -28.21 10.30
N MET A 16 13.15 -27.30 11.20
CA MET A 16 12.57 -25.96 11.17
C MET A 16 13.13 -25.27 9.93
N VAL A 17 12.37 -25.33 8.84
CA VAL A 17 12.56 -24.41 7.71
C VAL A 17 12.43 -23.00 8.31
N GLY A 18 13.50 -22.22 8.20
CA GLY A 18 13.70 -21.00 8.97
C GLY A 18 12.51 -20.06 8.85
N ALA A 19 11.85 -19.78 9.98
CA ALA A 19 10.96 -18.64 10.07
C ALA A 19 11.82 -17.39 9.80
N GLY A 20 11.59 -16.72 8.66
CA GLY A 20 12.20 -15.43 8.38
C GLY A 20 11.96 -14.45 9.54
N GLU A 21 12.77 -13.40 9.62
CA GLU A 21 12.57 -12.39 10.66
C GLU A 21 11.13 -11.89 10.66
N PRO A 22 10.48 -11.78 11.83
CA PRO A 22 9.09 -11.36 11.90
C PRO A 22 8.94 -9.94 11.35
N HIS A 23 7.88 -9.70 10.58
CA HIS A 23 7.57 -8.37 10.07
C HIS A 23 7.39 -7.36 11.19
N ARG A 24 7.95 -6.17 11.00
CA ARG A 24 7.84 -5.06 11.95
C ARG A 24 7.36 -3.82 11.23
N ALA A 25 6.41 -3.09 11.82
CA ALA A 25 6.01 -1.79 11.29
C ALA A 25 7.20 -0.84 11.28
N ILE A 26 7.42 -0.19 10.14
CA ILE A 26 8.41 0.89 10.01
C ILE A 26 7.92 2.08 10.83
N PRO A 27 8.74 2.74 11.67
CA PRO A 27 8.32 3.93 12.40
C PRO A 27 7.72 5.00 11.49
N LEU A 28 6.63 5.66 11.91
CA LEU A 28 5.89 6.60 11.07
C LEU A 28 6.76 7.77 10.57
N ASN A 29 7.67 8.26 11.40
CA ASN A 29 8.63 9.31 11.02
C ASN A 29 9.62 8.86 9.93
N LYS A 30 9.91 7.56 9.82
CA LYS A 30 10.73 6.99 8.74
C LYS A 30 9.89 6.75 7.48
N ILE A 31 8.63 6.35 7.62
CA ILE A 31 7.70 6.23 6.49
C ILE A 31 7.52 7.59 5.79
N LEU A 32 7.30 8.63 6.59
CA LEU A 32 7.04 9.99 6.12
C LEU A 32 8.31 10.79 5.82
N SER A 33 9.51 10.19 5.85
CA SER A 33 10.72 10.94 5.53
C SER A 33 10.81 11.26 4.03
N PRO A 34 11.56 12.31 3.65
CA PRO A 34 11.92 12.55 2.25
C PRO A 34 12.56 11.31 1.63
N TYR A 35 12.30 11.09 0.34
CA TYR A 35 12.82 9.92 -0.37
C TYR A 35 14.33 10.06 -0.65
N THR A 36 15.11 9.06 -0.27
CA THR A 36 16.56 8.98 -0.50
C THR A 36 16.98 7.63 -1.07
N GLY A 37 16.01 6.85 -1.57
CA GLY A 37 16.25 5.51 -2.11
C GLY A 37 16.71 5.52 -3.57
N PRO A 38 16.90 4.32 -4.16
CA PRO A 38 17.36 4.19 -5.53
C PRO A 38 16.35 4.75 -6.53
N VAL A 39 16.87 5.46 -7.53
CA VAL A 39 16.08 5.97 -8.66
C VAL A 39 16.64 5.32 -9.91
N VAL A 40 15.95 4.31 -10.42
CA VAL A 40 16.12 3.90 -11.82
C VAL A 40 15.53 5.02 -12.66
N LYS A 41 16.05 5.27 -13.87
CA LYS A 41 15.52 6.29 -14.79
C LYS A 41 14.36 5.70 -15.59
N PRO A 42 13.12 6.18 -15.41
CA PRO A 42 12.01 5.48 -16.06
C PRO A 42 10.82 6.37 -16.43
N GLU A 43 9.84 5.74 -17.08
CA GLU A 43 8.50 6.23 -17.42
C GLU A 43 8.31 7.75 -17.35
N GLU A 44 8.21 8.37 -18.52
CA GLU A 44 8.06 9.82 -18.66
C GLU A 44 6.98 10.35 -17.72
N ASN A 45 7.32 11.15 -16.72
CA ASN A 45 6.40 11.50 -15.65
C ASN A 45 5.79 12.90 -15.81
N SER A 46 5.98 13.57 -16.95
CA SER A 46 5.61 14.97 -17.16
C SER A 46 4.18 15.14 -17.67
N THR A 47 3.59 14.05 -18.18
CA THR A 47 2.18 13.94 -18.53
C THR A 47 1.55 12.64 -18.05
N ILE A 48 0.22 12.61 -17.94
CA ILE A 48 -0.58 11.40 -17.77
C ILE A 48 -1.15 10.88 -19.09
N HIS A 49 -0.99 11.62 -20.19
CA HIS A 49 -1.49 11.22 -21.50
C HIS A 49 -0.72 10.00 -22.03
N GLY A 50 -1.46 9.08 -22.67
CA GLY A 50 -0.88 7.87 -23.26
C GLY A 50 -0.42 6.83 -22.23
N LYS A 51 -0.76 7.01 -20.94
CA LYS A 51 -0.37 6.09 -19.86
C LYS A 51 -1.47 5.14 -19.47
N VAL A 52 -1.11 3.89 -19.21
CA VAL A 52 -1.93 2.90 -18.53
C VAL A 52 -1.68 3.01 -17.03
N MET A 53 -2.63 3.62 -16.32
CA MET A 53 -2.57 3.83 -14.88
C MET A 53 -3.61 2.97 -14.16
N CYS A 54 -3.22 2.30 -13.07
CA CYS A 54 -4.13 1.48 -12.27
C CYS A 54 -4.46 2.12 -10.91
N GLY A 55 -5.67 1.90 -10.40
CA GLY A 55 -5.96 2.18 -8.99
C GLY A 55 -5.22 1.19 -8.08
N TYR A 56 -4.48 1.69 -7.08
CA TYR A 56 -3.76 0.86 -6.12
C TYR A 56 -4.28 1.10 -4.71
N GLN A 57 -5.08 0.16 -4.21
CA GLN A 57 -5.73 0.26 -2.89
C GLN A 57 -4.81 -0.08 -1.73
N GLY A 58 -4.04 -1.16 -1.87
CA GLY A 58 -3.13 -1.64 -0.82
C GLY A 58 -3.79 -1.87 0.55
N TRP A 59 -5.06 -2.28 0.56
CA TRP A 59 -5.87 -2.38 1.79
C TRP A 59 -5.84 -3.76 2.46
N PHE A 60 -5.24 -4.76 1.80
CA PHE A 60 -5.17 -6.12 2.33
C PHE A 60 -4.11 -6.19 3.42
N THR A 61 -4.48 -6.67 4.60
CA THR A 61 -3.55 -6.87 5.73
C THR A 61 -3.67 -8.29 6.25
N ALA A 62 -2.64 -8.79 6.91
CA ALA A 62 -2.64 -10.12 7.49
C ALA A 62 -2.16 -10.12 8.94
N LYS A 63 -2.57 -11.12 9.72
CA LYS A 63 -2.03 -11.32 11.07
C LYS A 63 -0.53 -11.61 10.98
N GLY A 64 0.29 -10.85 11.71
CA GLY A 64 1.75 -11.02 11.70
C GLY A 64 2.49 -10.14 10.69
N ASP A 65 1.82 -9.22 10.00
CA ASP A 65 2.41 -8.30 9.02
C ASP A 65 3.15 -7.09 9.64
N GLY A 66 3.25 -7.04 10.96
CA GLY A 66 3.91 -5.96 11.71
C GLY A 66 3.02 -4.75 12.02
N TYR A 67 1.85 -4.58 11.39
CA TYR A 67 0.94 -3.42 11.59
C TYR A 67 -0.26 -3.72 12.48
N GLY A 68 -0.46 -4.99 12.88
CA GLY A 68 -1.41 -5.37 13.92
C GLY A 68 -2.88 -5.12 13.56
N ARG A 69 -3.20 -5.15 12.26
CA ARG A 69 -4.56 -5.00 11.72
C ARG A 69 -5.31 -6.34 11.62
N GLY A 70 -4.60 -7.46 11.70
CA GLY A 70 -5.17 -8.78 11.43
C GLY A 70 -5.52 -8.94 9.95
N PHE A 71 -6.40 -9.90 9.63
CA PHE A 71 -6.90 -10.09 8.27
C PHE A 71 -7.95 -9.02 7.94
N THR A 72 -7.55 -7.99 7.18
CA THR A 72 -8.46 -6.96 6.65
C THR A 72 -8.64 -7.18 5.15
N HIS A 73 -9.87 -7.02 4.65
CA HIS A 73 -10.30 -7.28 3.26
C HIS A 73 -10.19 -8.73 2.77
N TRP A 74 -9.56 -9.62 3.54
CA TRP A 74 -9.60 -11.06 3.29
C TRP A 74 -10.87 -11.73 3.85
N GLY A 75 -11.51 -11.15 4.85
CA GLY A 75 -12.62 -11.76 5.59
C GLY A 75 -12.14 -12.52 6.83
N GLY A 76 -12.98 -13.41 7.36
CA GLY A 76 -12.64 -14.33 8.44
C GLY A 76 -11.87 -15.55 7.97
N VAL A 77 -10.78 -15.35 7.22
CA VAL A 77 -9.94 -16.45 6.68
C VAL A 77 -9.15 -17.19 7.77
N ASP A 78 -9.07 -16.62 8.97
CA ASP A 78 -8.45 -17.19 10.18
C ASP A 78 -9.48 -17.79 11.15
N LYS A 79 -10.76 -17.90 10.74
CA LYS A 79 -11.85 -18.42 11.57
C LYS A 79 -12.16 -19.89 11.23
N GLU A 80 -13.00 -20.50 12.05
CA GLU A 80 -13.51 -21.86 11.86
C GLU A 80 -15.05 -21.83 11.89
N PRO A 81 -15.75 -22.16 10.79
CA PRO A 81 -15.18 -22.37 9.45
C PRO A 81 -14.67 -21.04 8.85
N PRO A 82 -13.64 -21.08 7.98
CA PRO A 82 -13.12 -19.88 7.36
C PRO A 82 -14.14 -19.26 6.39
N ARG A 83 -14.14 -17.93 6.27
CA ARG A 83 -15.01 -17.17 5.34
C ARG A 83 -14.24 -16.06 4.68
N CYS A 84 -14.06 -16.13 3.35
CA CYS A 84 -13.40 -15.08 2.61
C CYS A 84 -14.41 -14.04 2.11
N THR A 85 -13.94 -12.83 1.80
CA THR A 85 -14.76 -11.75 1.23
C THR A 85 -14.28 -11.33 -0.15
N VAL A 86 -13.37 -12.11 -0.75
CA VAL A 86 -12.78 -11.83 -2.07
C VAL A 86 -13.40 -12.72 -3.12
N ASP A 87 -13.62 -12.18 -4.30
CA ASP A 87 -14.12 -12.94 -5.45
C ASP A 87 -13.00 -13.80 -6.09
N LEU A 88 -11.76 -13.30 -6.02
CA LEU A 88 -10.57 -13.93 -6.59
C LEU A 88 -9.54 -14.18 -5.50
N TRP A 89 -9.11 -15.43 -5.37
CA TRP A 89 -8.01 -15.80 -4.48
C TRP A 89 -6.66 -15.43 -5.13
N PRO A 90 -5.69 -14.87 -4.39
CA PRO A 90 -4.41 -14.48 -4.97
C PRO A 90 -3.60 -15.73 -5.38
N ASP A 91 -2.97 -15.67 -6.56
CA ASP A 91 -1.87 -16.56 -6.87
C ASP A 91 -0.63 -16.13 -6.07
N VAL A 92 -0.09 -17.06 -5.29
CA VAL A 92 1.05 -16.86 -4.40
C VAL A 92 2.32 -17.58 -4.87
N SER A 93 2.30 -18.14 -6.08
CA SER A 93 3.40 -18.94 -6.65
C SER A 93 4.73 -18.18 -6.76
N GLU A 94 4.68 -16.87 -7.04
CA GLU A 94 5.87 -15.99 -7.10
C GLU A 94 6.25 -15.33 -5.76
N LEU A 95 5.47 -15.56 -4.70
CA LEU A 95 5.76 -15.02 -3.38
C LEU A 95 6.83 -15.86 -2.68
N ASP A 96 7.72 -15.18 -1.98
CA ASP A 96 8.65 -15.84 -1.08
C ASP A 96 7.96 -16.15 0.26
N GLU A 97 8.54 -17.02 1.07
CA GLU A 97 7.93 -17.48 2.33
C GLU A 97 7.67 -16.33 3.32
N ASP A 98 8.47 -15.27 3.30
CA ASP A 98 8.25 -14.08 4.13
C ASP A 98 7.06 -13.22 3.68
N GLU A 99 6.37 -13.59 2.61
CA GLU A 99 5.23 -12.82 2.08
C GLU A 99 3.91 -13.58 2.16
N LYS A 100 3.99 -14.88 2.48
CA LYS A 100 2.88 -15.79 2.57
C LYS A 100 2.33 -15.82 4.00
N PHE A 101 1.06 -15.46 4.14
CA PHE A 101 0.34 -15.51 5.40
C PHE A 101 -0.67 -16.66 5.37
N PRO A 102 -0.52 -17.66 6.26
CA PRO A 102 -1.39 -18.83 6.24
C PRO A 102 -2.82 -18.45 6.63
N THR A 103 -3.78 -19.10 5.98
CA THR A 103 -5.20 -19.04 6.35
C THR A 103 -5.67 -20.40 6.87
N ASN A 104 -6.91 -20.49 7.33
CA ASN A 104 -7.53 -21.76 7.69
C ASN A 104 -8.12 -22.50 6.46
N TYR A 105 -8.01 -21.94 5.25
CA TYR A 105 -8.38 -22.65 4.03
C TYR A 105 -7.32 -23.67 3.62
N ARG A 106 -7.78 -24.72 2.92
CA ARG A 106 -6.95 -25.77 2.32
C ARG A 106 -7.23 -25.84 0.82
N HIS A 107 -6.20 -26.09 0.04
CA HIS A 107 -6.35 -26.49 -1.36
C HIS A 107 -6.86 -27.94 -1.46
N GLN A 108 -7.25 -28.36 -2.66
CA GLN A 108 -7.77 -29.71 -2.90
C GLN A 108 -6.74 -30.80 -2.57
N ASP A 109 -5.45 -30.50 -2.70
CA ASP A 109 -4.34 -31.39 -2.34
C ASP A 109 -4.02 -31.42 -0.83
N GLY A 110 -4.77 -30.67 -0.01
CA GLY A 110 -4.58 -30.57 1.44
C GLY A 110 -3.54 -29.53 1.87
N SER A 111 -2.84 -28.87 0.95
CA SER A 111 -1.90 -27.81 1.29
C SER A 111 -2.61 -26.57 1.85
N THR A 112 -1.90 -25.78 2.66
CA THR A 112 -2.44 -24.52 3.23
C THR A 112 -2.66 -23.51 2.12
N ALA A 113 -3.82 -22.84 2.09
CA ALA A 113 -4.03 -21.69 1.23
C ALA A 113 -3.48 -20.42 1.90
N TYR A 114 -2.62 -19.70 1.20
CA TYR A 114 -1.96 -18.48 1.69
C TYR A 114 -2.54 -17.23 1.03
N VAL A 115 -2.39 -16.09 1.72
CA VAL A 115 -2.66 -14.74 1.20
C VAL A 115 -1.44 -13.85 1.46
N PHE A 116 -1.45 -12.63 0.92
CA PHE A 116 -0.41 -11.63 1.17
C PHE A 116 -0.89 -10.48 2.07
N SER A 117 0.04 -9.62 2.48
CA SER A 117 -0.28 -8.32 3.08
C SER A 117 0.34 -7.18 2.28
N SER A 118 -0.44 -6.12 2.04
CA SER A 118 -0.01 -4.92 1.31
C SER A 118 0.98 -4.07 2.11
N THR A 119 1.16 -4.33 3.41
CA THR A 119 2.15 -3.66 4.25
C THR A 119 3.55 -4.28 4.15
N VAL A 120 3.67 -5.45 3.54
CA VAL A 120 4.95 -6.10 3.27
C VAL A 120 5.58 -5.45 2.04
N LYS A 121 6.71 -4.76 2.25
CA LYS A 121 7.41 -4.00 1.19
C LYS A 121 7.71 -4.87 -0.02
N LYS A 122 8.23 -6.07 0.20
CA LYS A 122 8.62 -7.02 -0.84
C LYS A 122 7.46 -7.36 -1.79
N THR A 123 6.24 -7.41 -1.26
CA THR A 123 5.03 -7.69 -2.02
C THR A 123 4.66 -6.53 -2.92
N VAL A 124 4.69 -5.30 -2.40
CA VAL A 124 4.49 -4.09 -3.19
C VAL A 124 5.57 -3.95 -4.26
N MET A 125 6.84 -4.24 -3.93
CA MET A 125 7.93 -4.24 -4.90
C MET A 125 7.65 -5.22 -6.05
N ARG A 126 7.13 -6.42 -5.76
CA ARG A 126 6.74 -7.39 -6.79
C ARG A 126 5.59 -6.90 -7.66
N HIS A 127 4.56 -6.27 -7.09
CA HIS A 127 3.47 -5.70 -7.88
C HIS A 127 3.99 -4.68 -8.91
N PHE A 128 4.94 -3.84 -8.53
CA PHE A 128 5.56 -2.88 -9.45
C PHE A 128 6.51 -3.53 -10.45
N ARG A 129 7.17 -4.64 -10.08
CA ARG A 129 7.92 -5.47 -11.03
C ARG A 129 6.98 -6.01 -12.11
N TRP A 130 5.83 -6.58 -11.73
CA TRP A 130 4.81 -7.02 -12.69
C TRP A 130 4.32 -5.86 -13.56
N MET A 131 4.05 -4.68 -12.98
CA MET A 131 3.64 -3.51 -13.77
C MET A 131 4.68 -3.15 -14.84
N ARG A 132 5.97 -3.21 -14.51
CA ARG A 132 7.05 -3.03 -15.50
C ARG A 132 7.01 -4.12 -16.57
N ASP A 133 6.90 -5.38 -16.16
CA ASP A 133 6.99 -6.54 -17.07
C ASP A 133 5.78 -6.61 -18.04
N TYR A 134 4.62 -6.11 -17.62
CA TYR A 134 3.37 -6.13 -18.39
C TYR A 134 2.95 -4.78 -18.97
N GLY A 135 3.81 -3.76 -18.93
CA GLY A 135 3.54 -2.47 -19.59
C GLY A 135 2.46 -1.62 -18.93
N ILE A 136 2.31 -1.70 -17.60
CA ILE A 136 1.51 -0.76 -16.80
C ILE A 136 2.44 0.37 -16.36
N ASP A 137 2.07 1.62 -16.63
CA ASP A 137 2.96 2.78 -16.49
C ASP A 137 3.03 3.33 -15.07
N GLY A 138 2.00 3.09 -14.28
CA GLY A 138 1.96 3.59 -12.91
C GLY A 138 0.66 3.37 -12.20
N VAL A 139 0.58 3.98 -11.02
CA VAL A 139 -0.56 3.80 -10.12
C VAL A 139 -1.08 5.08 -9.50
N TRP A 140 -2.38 5.09 -9.29
CA TRP A 140 -3.09 5.99 -8.39
C TRP A 140 -3.17 5.33 -7.02
N VAL A 141 -2.24 5.67 -6.11
CA VAL A 141 -2.22 5.11 -4.76
C VAL A 141 -3.38 5.70 -3.96
N GLN A 142 -4.39 4.88 -3.67
CA GLN A 142 -5.60 5.32 -3.02
C GLN A 142 -5.41 5.53 -1.52
N ARG A 143 -5.90 6.67 -1.04
CA ARG A 143 -5.98 7.04 0.37
C ARG A 143 -7.44 7.32 0.70
N PHE A 144 -8.08 6.36 1.35
CA PHE A 144 -9.47 6.49 1.78
C PHE A 144 -9.59 7.50 2.92
N THR A 145 -10.61 8.35 2.89
CA THR A 145 -10.87 9.29 4.00
C THR A 145 -11.00 8.58 5.35
N SER A 146 -11.63 7.42 5.39
CA SER A 146 -11.75 6.57 6.59
C SER A 146 -10.41 6.08 7.14
N ALA A 147 -9.32 6.16 6.37
CA ALA A 147 -7.97 5.82 6.77
C ALA A 147 -7.11 7.01 7.17
N ILE A 148 -7.49 8.23 6.78
CA ILE A 148 -6.69 9.46 6.99
C ILE A 148 -7.29 10.46 7.98
N ARG A 149 -8.53 10.24 8.43
CA ARG A 149 -9.23 11.12 9.39
C ARG A 149 -8.49 11.30 10.72
N ASN A 150 -7.82 10.26 11.21
CA ASN A 150 -7.02 10.30 12.44
C ASN A 150 -5.58 9.89 12.15
N GLN A 151 -4.67 10.87 12.18
CA GLN A 151 -3.27 10.66 11.81
C GLN A 151 -2.43 9.93 12.87
N GLN A 152 -3.03 9.62 14.03
CA GLN A 152 -2.45 8.83 15.11
C GLN A 152 -2.93 7.37 15.08
N ASP A 153 -3.89 7.02 14.22
CA ASP A 153 -4.43 5.67 14.10
C ASP A 153 -3.45 4.72 13.39
N ARG A 154 -3.45 3.44 13.80
CA ARG A 154 -2.77 2.34 13.12
C ARG A 154 -3.16 2.24 11.64
N ARG A 155 -4.41 2.59 11.30
CA ARG A 155 -4.84 2.62 9.89
C ARG A 155 -4.10 3.68 9.09
N TYR A 156 -3.89 4.88 9.66
CA TYR A 156 -3.07 5.92 9.02
C TYR A 156 -1.63 5.44 8.81
N HIS A 157 -1.08 4.78 9.83
CA HIS A 157 0.26 4.21 9.80
C HIS A 157 0.41 3.17 8.67
N GLN A 158 -0.56 2.26 8.54
CA GLN A 158 -0.62 1.26 7.47
C GLN A 158 -0.68 1.90 6.08
N VAL A 159 -1.65 2.79 5.82
CA VAL A 159 -1.79 3.38 4.46
C VAL A 159 -0.63 4.30 4.11
N SER A 160 0.05 4.87 5.10
CA SER A 160 1.28 5.64 4.88
C SER A 160 2.46 4.72 4.55
N ALA A 161 2.55 3.55 5.18
CA ALA A 161 3.55 2.53 4.82
C ALA A 161 3.38 2.05 3.38
N VAL A 162 2.15 1.71 2.99
CA VAL A 162 1.80 1.31 1.62
C VAL A 162 2.21 2.40 0.62
N LEU A 163 1.90 3.67 0.90
CA LEU A 163 2.32 4.79 0.05
C LEU A 163 3.84 4.89 -0.05
N SER A 164 4.58 4.70 1.05
CA SER A 164 6.04 4.72 1.02
C SER A 164 6.62 3.56 0.21
N HIS A 165 6.02 2.36 0.31
CA HIS A 165 6.43 1.21 -0.49
C HIS A 165 6.15 1.44 -1.97
N CYS A 166 4.97 1.95 -2.33
CA CYS A 166 4.63 2.31 -3.70
C CYS A 166 5.58 3.37 -4.26
N ARG A 167 5.91 4.39 -3.44
CA ARG A 167 6.91 5.41 -3.79
C ARG A 167 8.25 4.77 -4.12
N GLU A 168 8.76 3.89 -3.28
CA GLU A 168 10.06 3.25 -3.52
C GLU A 168 10.02 2.32 -4.74
N ALA A 169 8.96 1.52 -4.86
CA ALA A 169 8.78 0.58 -5.95
C ALA A 169 8.66 1.30 -7.30
N ALA A 170 7.95 2.43 -7.35
CA ALA A 170 7.84 3.28 -8.53
C ALA A 170 9.23 3.77 -9.00
N ASN A 171 10.05 4.31 -8.08
CA ASN A 171 11.41 4.75 -8.43
C ASN A 171 12.34 3.58 -8.80
N THR A 172 12.13 2.38 -8.25
CA THR A 172 13.00 1.22 -8.46
C THR A 172 12.69 0.47 -9.75
N TYR A 173 11.42 0.14 -10.02
CA TYR A 173 11.00 -0.57 -11.24
C TYR A 173 10.65 0.35 -12.38
N GLY A 174 10.68 1.62 -12.06
CA GLY A 174 10.60 2.63 -13.04
C GLY A 174 9.23 2.83 -13.61
N ARG A 175 8.29 3.02 -12.68
CA ARG A 175 6.89 3.32 -12.92
C ARG A 175 6.60 4.69 -12.30
N THR A 176 5.45 5.27 -12.62
CA THR A 176 4.99 6.51 -12.01
C THR A 176 3.96 6.24 -10.91
N PHE A 177 3.75 7.23 -10.04
CA PHE A 177 2.67 7.17 -9.08
C PHE A 177 2.12 8.57 -8.75
N ALA A 178 0.87 8.63 -8.31
CA ALA A 178 0.28 9.80 -7.66
C ALA A 178 -0.68 9.35 -6.55
N VAL A 179 -1.01 10.30 -5.67
CA VAL A 179 -2.03 10.07 -4.64
C VAL A 179 -3.42 10.25 -5.26
N MET A 180 -4.30 9.32 -4.96
CA MET A 180 -5.73 9.42 -5.20
C MET A 180 -6.46 9.43 -3.86
N TYR A 181 -7.34 10.39 -3.63
CA TYR A 181 -8.25 10.35 -2.49
C TYR A 181 -9.57 9.72 -2.92
N ASP A 182 -9.94 8.59 -2.32
CA ASP A 182 -11.29 8.03 -2.41
C ASP A 182 -12.12 8.59 -1.26
N THR A 183 -13.11 9.40 -1.61
CA THR A 183 -13.66 10.36 -0.66
C THR A 183 -15.14 10.67 -0.87
N ASP A 184 -15.76 11.14 0.20
CA ASP A 184 -16.90 12.05 0.14
C ASP A 184 -16.40 13.49 -0.06
N PHE A 185 -17.27 14.39 -0.46
CA PHE A 185 -16.98 15.82 -0.60
C PHE A 185 -17.72 16.67 0.44
N ASP A 186 -17.88 16.13 1.65
CA ASP A 186 -18.35 16.87 2.83
C ASP A 186 -17.19 17.60 3.54
N ALA A 187 -17.50 18.56 4.41
CA ALA A 187 -16.50 19.34 5.12
C ALA A 187 -15.51 18.49 5.94
N SER A 188 -15.95 17.36 6.50
CA SER A 188 -15.11 16.47 7.32
C SER A 188 -14.06 15.76 6.48
N ALA A 189 -14.49 15.16 5.36
CA ALA A 189 -13.65 14.51 4.39
C ALA A 189 -12.61 15.47 3.81
N VAL A 190 -13.05 16.66 3.39
CA VAL A 190 -12.18 17.71 2.85
C VAL A 190 -11.12 18.14 3.87
N ASN A 191 -11.49 18.34 5.13
CA ASN A 191 -10.53 18.71 6.18
C ASN A 191 -9.48 17.60 6.41
N ALA A 192 -9.89 16.34 6.39
CA ALA A 192 -8.97 15.21 6.53
C ALA A 192 -7.98 15.14 5.34
N ILE A 193 -8.45 15.34 4.11
CA ILE A 193 -7.60 15.38 2.91
C ILE A 193 -6.59 16.53 3.00
N MET A 194 -7.04 17.73 3.34
CA MET A 194 -6.15 18.90 3.44
C MET A 194 -5.07 18.69 4.51
N ALA A 195 -5.41 18.06 5.65
CA ALA A 195 -4.45 17.75 6.71
C ALA A 195 -3.44 16.68 6.28
N ASP A 196 -3.90 15.61 5.63
CA ASP A 196 -3.02 14.57 5.10
C ASP A 196 -2.08 15.11 4.02
N TRP A 197 -2.60 15.84 3.03
CA TRP A 197 -1.79 16.40 1.96
C TRP A 197 -0.71 17.35 2.47
N ARG A 198 -1.04 18.24 3.43
CA ARG A 198 -0.06 19.12 4.07
C ARG A 198 1.07 18.31 4.69
N ARG A 199 0.74 17.24 5.40
CA ARG A 199 1.73 16.37 6.04
C ARG A 199 2.62 15.67 5.03
N LEU A 200 2.04 15.10 3.97
CA LEU A 200 2.78 14.46 2.88
C LEU A 200 3.72 15.45 2.15
N MET A 201 3.28 16.69 1.97
CA MET A 201 4.11 17.75 1.37
C MET A 201 5.22 18.23 2.31
N GLN A 202 4.94 18.36 3.61
CA GLN A 202 5.87 18.90 4.59
C GLN A 202 6.93 17.88 5.04
N GLU A 203 6.52 16.68 5.42
CA GLU A 203 7.42 15.64 5.93
C GLU A 203 8.02 14.84 4.78
N MET A 204 7.16 14.26 3.93
CA MET A 204 7.56 13.27 2.93
C MET A 204 8.13 13.90 1.66
N LYS A 205 7.94 15.21 1.48
CA LYS A 205 8.26 15.98 0.27
C LYS A 205 7.73 15.27 -0.98
N LEU A 206 6.52 14.71 -0.87
CA LEU A 206 6.03 13.66 -1.77
C LEU A 206 6.15 14.01 -3.27
N THR A 207 5.75 15.21 -3.66
CA THR A 207 5.74 15.69 -5.06
C THR A 207 7.12 16.05 -5.62
N ARG A 208 8.15 16.04 -4.77
CA ARG A 208 9.57 16.16 -5.18
C ARG A 208 10.19 14.81 -5.49
N THR A 209 9.48 13.71 -5.24
CA THR A 209 9.94 12.37 -5.62
C THR A 209 10.01 12.27 -7.15
N PRO A 210 11.11 11.74 -7.73
CA PRO A 210 11.24 11.60 -9.18
C PRO A 210 10.10 10.82 -9.84
N ALA A 211 9.63 9.72 -9.25
CA ALA A 211 8.52 8.95 -9.82
C ALA A 211 7.11 9.58 -9.65
N TYR A 212 6.98 10.74 -9.00
CA TYR A 212 5.66 11.36 -8.82
C TYR A 212 5.17 11.99 -10.12
N VAL A 213 3.99 11.57 -10.60
CA VAL A 213 3.48 12.00 -11.91
C VAL A 213 3.05 13.47 -11.89
N ARG A 214 3.36 14.15 -12.98
CA ARG A 214 3.01 15.51 -13.30
C ARG A 214 2.15 15.54 -14.55
N HIS A 215 1.40 16.62 -14.71
CA HIS A 215 0.71 16.94 -15.94
C HIS A 215 0.60 18.45 -16.07
N ARG A 216 0.93 18.98 -17.24
CA ARG A 216 0.97 20.43 -17.52
C ARG A 216 1.86 21.20 -16.52
N GLY A 217 3.03 20.63 -16.21
CA GLY A 217 4.03 21.24 -15.33
C GLY A 217 3.77 21.13 -13.82
N ALA A 218 2.60 20.64 -13.40
CA ALA A 218 2.21 20.52 -12.00
C ALA A 218 2.10 19.06 -11.53
N PRO A 219 2.38 18.74 -10.25
CA PRO A 219 2.09 17.43 -9.69
C PRO A 219 0.60 17.11 -9.80
N VAL A 220 0.25 15.86 -10.06
CA VAL A 220 -1.15 15.44 -10.16
C VAL A 220 -1.65 14.94 -8.80
N VAL A 221 -2.84 15.38 -8.41
CA VAL A 221 -3.64 14.76 -7.36
C VAL A 221 -4.94 14.27 -7.97
N SER A 222 -5.33 13.03 -7.66
CA SER A 222 -6.59 12.46 -8.12
C SER A 222 -7.64 12.45 -7.01
N LEU A 223 -8.90 12.68 -7.37
CA LEU A 223 -10.03 12.64 -6.46
C LEU A 223 -11.08 11.70 -7.03
N TRP A 224 -11.35 10.59 -6.34
CA TRP A 224 -12.33 9.59 -6.72
C TRP A 224 -13.64 9.78 -5.95
N GLY A 225 -14.76 9.70 -6.66
CA GLY A 225 -16.12 9.83 -6.12
C GLY A 225 -16.78 11.19 -6.41
N TYR A 226 -16.15 12.04 -7.21
CA TYR A 226 -16.71 13.35 -7.53
C TYR A 226 -17.90 13.19 -8.49
N GLY A 227 -19.06 13.76 -8.14
CA GLY A 227 -20.26 13.69 -8.98
C GLY A 227 -21.06 12.38 -8.84
N PHE A 228 -20.65 11.47 -7.95
CA PHE A 228 -21.42 10.25 -7.67
C PHE A 228 -22.56 10.56 -6.70
N GLY A 229 -23.82 10.36 -7.13
CA GLY A 229 -25.01 10.69 -6.33
C GLY A 229 -25.15 9.92 -5.00
N HIS A 230 -24.39 8.83 -4.81
CA HIS A 230 -24.36 8.06 -3.56
C HIS A 230 -23.26 8.51 -2.59
N ARG A 231 -22.43 9.50 -2.96
CA ARG A 231 -21.41 10.10 -2.09
C ARG A 231 -21.97 11.37 -1.45
N LYS A 232 -21.55 11.66 -0.21
CA LYS A 232 -21.92 12.95 0.40
C LYS A 232 -21.20 14.07 -0.33
N PHE A 233 -21.91 15.16 -0.63
CA PHE A 233 -21.36 16.23 -1.44
C PHE A 233 -21.82 17.60 -0.94
N GLU A 234 -20.86 18.47 -0.67
CA GLU A 234 -21.06 19.88 -0.36
C GLU A 234 -20.25 20.73 -1.35
N ALA A 235 -20.91 21.52 -2.19
CA ALA A 235 -20.26 22.29 -3.25
C ALA A 235 -19.16 23.22 -2.70
N GLU A 236 -19.43 23.90 -1.58
CA GLU A 236 -18.47 24.79 -0.92
C GLU A 236 -17.24 24.04 -0.39
N ALA A 237 -17.43 22.83 0.13
CA ALA A 237 -16.32 22.01 0.61
C ALA A 237 -15.46 21.50 -0.56
N ALA A 238 -16.10 21.05 -1.65
CA ALA A 238 -15.40 20.66 -2.87
C ALA A 238 -14.61 21.83 -3.48
N GLU A 239 -15.22 23.01 -3.58
CA GLU A 239 -14.56 24.22 -4.09
C GLU A 239 -13.35 24.61 -3.22
N ARG A 240 -13.51 24.57 -1.89
CA ARG A 240 -12.41 24.78 -0.94
C ARG A 240 -11.26 23.81 -1.17
N LEU A 241 -11.56 22.53 -1.40
CA LEU A 241 -10.53 21.52 -1.66
C LEU A 241 -9.78 21.81 -2.97
N PHE A 242 -10.49 22.19 -4.03
CA PHE A 242 -9.86 22.54 -5.30
C PHE A 242 -8.97 23.78 -5.18
N LYS A 243 -9.49 24.84 -4.55
CA LYS A 243 -8.71 26.05 -4.24
C LYS A 243 -7.48 25.74 -3.39
N PHE A 244 -7.61 24.82 -2.43
CA PHE A 244 -6.48 24.38 -1.61
C PHE A 244 -5.37 23.75 -2.47
N PHE A 245 -5.68 22.77 -3.32
CA PHE A 245 -4.68 22.11 -4.17
C PHE A 245 -4.04 23.04 -5.21
N LYS A 246 -4.78 24.04 -5.70
CA LYS A 246 -4.31 25.01 -6.70
C LYS A 246 -3.33 26.05 -6.14
N ARG A 247 -3.25 26.21 -4.82
CA ARG A 247 -2.29 27.14 -4.20
C ARG A 247 -0.84 26.67 -4.35
N PRO A 248 0.13 27.54 -4.69
CA PRO A 248 1.54 27.16 -4.86
C PRO A 248 2.15 26.48 -3.63
N GLU A 249 1.81 26.94 -2.42
CA GLU A 249 2.31 26.36 -1.17
C GLU A 249 1.84 24.91 -0.94
N ASN A 250 0.75 24.50 -1.60
CA ASN A 250 0.24 23.13 -1.57
C ASN A 250 0.61 22.34 -2.85
N GLY A 251 1.48 22.88 -3.70
CA GLY A 251 2.01 22.23 -4.89
C GLY A 251 1.44 22.72 -6.21
N GLY A 252 0.41 23.59 -6.21
CA GLY A 252 -0.18 24.11 -7.44
C GLY A 252 -0.72 23.02 -8.36
N CYS A 253 -1.39 22.02 -7.81
CA CYS A 253 -1.60 20.72 -8.45
C CYS A 253 -2.49 20.78 -9.69
N THR A 254 -2.22 19.86 -10.62
CA THR A 254 -3.24 19.40 -11.57
C THR A 254 -4.19 18.46 -10.85
N ILE A 255 -5.49 18.69 -10.97
CA ILE A 255 -6.52 17.88 -10.31
C ILE A 255 -7.12 16.97 -11.37
N MET A 256 -7.06 15.67 -11.13
CA MET A 256 -7.77 14.66 -11.91
C MET A 256 -9.02 14.22 -11.13
N LEU A 257 -10.19 14.26 -11.77
CA LEU A 257 -11.43 13.76 -11.18
C LEU A 257 -11.72 12.37 -11.75
N GLY A 258 -12.21 11.47 -10.90
CA GLY A 258 -12.66 10.13 -11.23
C GLY A 258 -13.87 9.71 -10.41
#